data_AF-A0A952L1K8-F1
#
_entry.id   AF-A0A952L1K8-F1
#
_cell.length_a   1.000
_cell.length_b   1.000
_cell.length_c   1.000
_cell.angle_alpha   90.00
_cell.angle_beta   90.00
_cell.angle_gamma   90.00
#
_symmetry.space_group_name_H-M   'P 1'
#
loop_
_entity.id
_entity.type
_entity.pdbx_description
1 polymer ?
#
loop_
_entity_poly.entity_id
_entity_poly.type
_entity_poly.pdbx_seq_one_letter_code
_entity_poly.pdbx_strand_id
1 'polypeptide(L)'
;GILVIAGTGSNVGGRFGDTLFGAGGWGPMLGDEGSGYWIGHEALRAATKARDRGENPLVLREAMRVWNAESIGDLIAVAHRPGTSFSGLSEVVVACADRGDAVAIDVLRRAGEELAAQVGVVCGKMRSAGFAAPVCGVAYTGSVLGKIYRVRESFNAAVLRQIRGARFVEQEVDAVVGALWRAAHSRK
;
A
#
# COMPACT_ATOMS: atom_id res chain seq x y z
N GLY A 1 -4.98 -9.32 16.71
CA GLY A 1 -4.24 -8.18 16.12
C GLY A 1 -4.34 -8.24 14.62
N ILE A 2 -4.00 -7.14 13.96
CA ILE A 2 -3.96 -7.02 12.50
C ILE A 2 -2.52 -6.73 12.08
N LEU A 3 -2.06 -7.39 11.01
CA LEU A 3 -0.80 -7.13 10.35
C LEU A 3 -1.08 -6.63 8.93
N VAL A 4 -0.53 -5.48 8.59
CA VAL A 4 -0.56 -4.90 7.25
C VAL A 4 0.80 -5.08 6.60
N ILE A 5 0.84 -5.73 5.45
CA ILE A 5 2.04 -5.93 4.65
C ILE A 5 1.91 -5.02 3.43
N ALA A 6 2.87 -4.11 3.23
CA ALA A 6 2.89 -3.21 2.09
C ALA A 6 4.32 -2.99 1.59
N GLY A 7 4.68 -3.71 0.53
CA GLY A 7 5.98 -3.63 -0.16
C GLY A 7 5.74 -3.53 -1.66
N THR A 8 6.34 -4.43 -2.46
CA THR A 8 6.01 -4.55 -3.90
C THR A 8 4.52 -4.81 -4.12
N GLY A 9 3.93 -5.72 -3.34
CA GLY A 9 2.49 -5.98 -3.25
C GLY A 9 1.94 -5.63 -1.86
N SER A 10 0.67 -5.94 -1.59
CA SER A 10 0.04 -5.70 -0.28
C SER A 10 -0.92 -6.79 0.17
N ASN A 11 -1.02 -6.99 1.48
CA ASN A 11 -1.93 -7.94 2.11
C ASN A 11 -2.23 -7.52 3.56
N VAL A 12 -3.46 -7.72 4.02
CA VAL A 12 -3.86 -7.49 5.41
C VAL A 12 -4.34 -8.79 6.03
N GLY A 13 -3.64 -9.22 7.08
CA GLY A 13 -3.98 -10.38 7.88
C GLY A 13 -4.49 -9.99 9.27
N GLY A 14 -5.49 -10.70 9.77
CA GLY A 14 -5.98 -10.60 11.13
C GLY A 14 -5.92 -11.93 11.84
N ARG A 15 -5.59 -11.93 13.13
CA ARG A 15 -5.64 -13.14 13.98
C ARG A 15 -6.35 -12.86 15.31
N PHE A 16 -7.25 -13.75 15.67
CA PHE A 16 -7.84 -13.83 17.01
C PHE A 16 -7.87 -15.30 17.44
N GLY A 17 -7.23 -15.62 18.58
CA GLY A 17 -7.00 -17.03 18.95
C GLY A 17 -6.28 -17.77 17.83
N ASP A 18 -6.88 -18.85 17.33
CA ASP A 18 -6.40 -19.63 16.18
C ASP A 18 -7.05 -19.27 14.85
N THR A 19 -8.07 -18.41 14.86
CA THR A 19 -8.77 -17.99 13.65
C THR A 19 -7.98 -16.92 12.90
N LEU A 20 -7.82 -17.11 11.60
CA LEU A 20 -7.21 -16.17 10.67
C LEU A 20 -8.26 -15.49 9.80
N PHE A 21 -8.00 -14.24 9.49
CA PHE A 21 -8.80 -13.38 8.63
C PHE A 21 -7.87 -12.70 7.62
N GLY A 22 -8.36 -12.44 6.42
CA GLY A 22 -7.55 -11.83 5.36
C GLY A 22 -8.34 -10.89 4.45
N ALA A 23 -7.66 -9.89 3.90
CA ALA A 23 -8.11 -9.04 2.81
C ALA A 23 -6.91 -8.63 1.96
N GLY A 24 -7.09 -8.54 0.64
CA GLY A 24 -5.98 -8.30 -0.29
C GLY A 24 -5.12 -9.54 -0.53
N GLY A 25 -3.90 -9.34 -1.04
CA GLY A 25 -2.98 -10.43 -1.38
C GLY A 25 -3.29 -11.14 -2.69
N TRP A 26 -4.08 -10.52 -3.58
CA TRP A 26 -4.46 -11.11 -4.88
C TRP A 26 -3.45 -10.85 -6.00
N GLY A 27 -2.35 -10.15 -5.68
CA GLY A 27 -1.31 -9.78 -6.63
C GLY A 27 -1.69 -8.57 -7.50
N PRO A 28 -0.75 -8.08 -8.32
CA PRO A 28 -0.85 -6.77 -8.96
C PRO A 28 -1.94 -6.67 -10.03
N MET A 29 -2.39 -7.81 -10.57
CA MET A 29 -3.44 -7.85 -11.60
C MET A 29 -4.86 -7.79 -11.02
N LEU A 30 -5.03 -8.20 -9.78
CA LEU A 30 -6.35 -8.36 -9.14
C LEU A 30 -6.48 -7.58 -7.82
N GLY A 31 -5.42 -6.91 -7.37
CA GLY A 31 -5.39 -6.15 -6.13
C GLY A 31 -4.04 -5.48 -5.90
N ASP A 32 -3.43 -5.77 -4.75
CA ASP A 32 -2.23 -5.08 -4.23
C ASP A 32 -2.46 -3.58 -3.99
N GLU A 33 -3.69 -3.18 -3.62
CA GLU A 33 -4.00 -1.78 -3.38
C GLU A 33 -3.13 -1.18 -2.27
N GLY A 34 -2.64 0.03 -2.54
CA GLY A 34 -1.69 0.74 -1.67
C GLY A 34 -0.27 0.18 -1.62
N SER A 35 0.05 -0.86 -2.38
CA SER A 35 1.43 -1.34 -2.56
C SER A 35 2.29 -0.40 -3.40
N GLY A 36 3.60 -0.65 -3.46
CA GLY A 36 4.52 0.07 -4.33
C GLY A 36 4.15 -0.11 -5.81
N TYR A 37 3.73 -1.31 -6.22
CA TYR A 37 3.25 -1.54 -7.59
C TYR A 37 2.03 -0.67 -7.89
N TRP A 38 1.04 -0.69 -6.99
CA TRP A 38 -0.18 0.10 -7.12
C TRP A 38 0.12 1.61 -7.18
N ILE A 39 1.02 2.10 -6.33
CA ILE A 39 1.45 3.52 -6.32
C ILE A 39 2.02 3.92 -7.68
N GLY A 40 2.96 3.15 -8.23
CA GLY A 40 3.57 3.47 -9.53
C GLY A 40 2.57 3.42 -10.68
N HIS A 41 1.72 2.39 -10.69
CA HIS A 41 0.71 2.21 -11.72
C HIS A 41 -0.37 3.31 -11.67
N GLU A 42 -0.91 3.61 -10.49
CA GLU A 42 -1.92 4.65 -10.31
C GLU A 42 -1.37 6.06 -10.53
N ALA A 43 -0.08 6.30 -10.25
CA ALA A 43 0.55 7.57 -10.60
C ALA A 43 0.57 7.79 -12.11
N LEU A 44 0.94 6.79 -12.90
CA LEU A 44 0.89 6.90 -14.36
C LEU A 44 -0.53 7.07 -14.88
N ARG A 45 -1.50 6.29 -14.37
CA ARG A 45 -2.92 6.43 -14.76
C ARG A 45 -3.49 7.80 -14.42
N ALA A 46 -3.19 8.34 -13.24
CA ALA A 46 -3.65 9.66 -12.84
C ALA A 46 -2.94 10.76 -13.65
N ALA A 47 -1.65 10.58 -13.94
CA ALA A 47 -0.86 11.56 -14.66
C ALA A 47 -1.22 11.63 -16.16
N THR A 48 -1.56 10.51 -16.80
CA THR A 48 -2.10 10.52 -18.17
C THR A 48 -3.47 11.19 -18.23
N LYS A 49 -4.37 10.92 -17.27
CA LYS A 49 -5.64 11.64 -17.16
C LYS A 49 -5.46 13.15 -16.96
N ALA A 50 -4.46 13.56 -16.18
CA ALA A 50 -4.11 14.97 -16.01
C ALA A 50 -3.61 15.57 -17.32
N ARG A 51 -2.75 14.86 -18.04
CA ARG A 51 -2.30 15.24 -19.39
C ARG A 51 -3.45 15.41 -20.38
N ASP A 52 -4.45 14.53 -20.36
CA ASP A 52 -5.63 14.65 -21.23
C ASP A 52 -6.42 15.94 -20.98
N ARG A 53 -6.32 16.51 -19.77
CA ARG A 53 -6.90 17.81 -19.41
C ARG A 53 -5.98 19.01 -19.70
N GLY A 54 -4.84 18.78 -20.34
CA GLY A 54 -3.83 19.80 -20.64
C GLY A 54 -2.90 20.12 -19.46
N GLU A 55 -2.93 19.34 -18.37
CA GLU A 55 -1.99 19.49 -17.27
C GLU A 55 -0.64 18.80 -17.62
N ASN A 56 0.43 19.17 -16.92
CA ASN A 56 1.75 18.57 -17.12
C ASN A 56 2.37 18.14 -15.78
N PRO A 57 1.87 17.04 -15.17
CA PRO A 57 2.36 16.61 -13.88
C PRO A 57 3.82 16.17 -13.97
N LEU A 58 4.62 16.61 -12.99
CA LEU A 58 6.03 16.27 -12.85
C LEU A 58 6.23 14.75 -12.80
N VAL A 59 5.34 14.01 -12.15
CA VAL A 59 5.44 12.55 -12.02
C VAL A 59 5.42 11.84 -13.38
N LEU A 60 4.69 12.37 -14.37
CA LEU A 60 4.70 11.80 -15.73
C LEU A 60 6.08 11.95 -16.37
N ARG A 61 6.64 13.16 -16.29
CA ARG A 61 7.95 13.47 -16.87
C ARG A 61 9.07 12.66 -16.21
N GLU A 62 9.07 12.56 -14.88
CA GLU A 62 10.09 11.80 -14.17
C GLU A 62 9.94 10.29 -14.40
N ALA A 63 8.72 9.76 -14.52
CA ALA A 63 8.51 8.36 -14.87
C ALA A 63 9.00 8.04 -16.29
N MET A 64 8.70 8.92 -17.27
CA MET A 64 9.26 8.82 -18.62
C MET A 64 10.79 8.82 -18.60
N ARG A 65 11.41 9.70 -17.80
CA ARG A 65 12.88 9.74 -17.63
C ARG A 65 13.44 8.44 -17.07
N VAL A 66 12.83 7.86 -16.02
CA VAL A 66 13.28 6.59 -15.42
C VAL A 66 13.15 5.43 -16.39
N TRP A 67 12.13 5.43 -17.25
CA TRP A 67 11.93 4.39 -18.25
C TRP A 67 12.59 4.68 -19.61
N ASN A 68 13.37 5.77 -19.72
CA ASN A 68 13.97 6.23 -20.97
C ASN A 68 12.95 6.33 -22.12
N ALA A 69 11.74 6.80 -21.81
CA ALA A 69 10.68 7.05 -22.78
C ALA A 69 10.78 8.50 -23.28
N GLU A 70 11.04 8.69 -24.57
CA GLU A 70 11.15 10.02 -25.20
C GLU A 70 9.78 10.55 -25.65
N SER A 71 8.82 9.64 -25.84
CA SER A 71 7.45 9.95 -26.24
C SER A 71 6.41 9.23 -25.38
N ILE A 72 5.15 9.66 -25.49
CA ILE A 72 4.01 8.95 -24.89
C ILE A 72 3.86 7.55 -25.51
N GLY A 73 4.21 7.37 -26.78
CA GLY A 73 4.24 6.06 -27.43
C GLY A 73 5.22 5.10 -26.76
N ASP A 74 6.43 5.59 -26.43
CA ASP A 74 7.44 4.79 -25.72
C ASP A 74 6.99 4.44 -24.30
N LEU A 75 6.37 5.39 -23.60
CA LEU A 75 5.80 5.15 -22.28
C LEU A 75 4.75 4.02 -22.31
N ILE A 76 3.84 4.06 -23.30
CA ILE A 76 2.82 3.01 -23.51
C ILE A 76 3.50 1.67 -23.82
N ALA A 77 4.51 1.65 -24.68
CA ALA A 77 5.22 0.43 -25.05
C ALA A 77 5.94 -0.20 -23.84
N VAL A 78 6.57 0.61 -22.98
CA VAL A 78 7.19 0.12 -21.73
C VAL A 78 6.13 -0.40 -20.77
N ALA A 79 5.04 0.34 -20.57
CA ALA A 79 3.98 -0.04 -19.63
C ALA A 79 3.29 -1.38 -19.97
N HIS A 80 3.20 -1.73 -21.27
CA HIS A 80 2.60 -2.98 -21.73
C HIS A 80 3.59 -4.13 -21.90
N ARG A 81 4.89 -3.90 -21.71
CA ARG A 81 5.90 -4.94 -21.81
C ARG A 81 5.73 -5.96 -20.66
N PRO A 82 5.68 -7.27 -20.95
CA PRO A 82 5.67 -8.29 -19.91
C PRO A 82 6.85 -8.14 -18.95
N GLY A 83 6.58 -8.21 -17.65
CA GLY A 83 7.59 -8.08 -16.61
C GLY A 83 7.97 -6.64 -16.25
N THR A 84 7.36 -5.62 -16.87
CA THR A 84 7.52 -4.23 -16.40
C THR A 84 7.01 -4.11 -14.97
N SER A 85 7.92 -3.71 -14.08
CA SER A 85 7.58 -3.48 -12.67
C SER A 85 7.25 -2.02 -12.44
N PHE A 86 6.01 -1.77 -12.05
CA PHE A 86 5.57 -0.44 -11.63
C PHE A 86 6.05 -0.09 -10.23
N SER A 87 6.46 -1.08 -9.40
CA SER A 87 6.88 -0.81 -8.03
C SER A 87 8.14 0.07 -7.93
N GLY A 88 9.01 0.01 -8.93
CA GLY A 88 10.19 0.87 -9.03
C GLY A 88 9.86 2.36 -9.21
N LEU A 89 8.64 2.69 -9.67
CA LEU A 89 8.20 4.09 -9.76
C LEU A 89 7.76 4.67 -8.42
N SER A 90 7.55 3.86 -7.38
CA SER A 90 7.10 4.38 -6.07
C SER A 90 8.05 5.44 -5.50
N GLU A 91 9.37 5.26 -5.64
CA GLU A 91 10.36 6.26 -5.23
C GLU A 91 10.28 7.55 -6.06
N VAL A 92 9.99 7.43 -7.37
CA VAL A 92 9.75 8.58 -8.26
C VAL A 92 8.52 9.36 -7.81
N VAL A 93 7.43 8.65 -7.46
CA VAL A 93 6.20 9.27 -6.95
C VAL A 93 6.48 10.03 -5.66
N VAL A 94 7.22 9.43 -4.72
CA VAL A 94 7.62 10.11 -3.47
C VAL A 94 8.42 11.37 -3.75
N ALA A 95 9.46 11.29 -4.59
CA ALA A 95 10.27 12.44 -4.94
C ALA A 95 9.48 13.56 -5.62
N CYS A 96 8.49 13.21 -6.45
CA CYS A 96 7.60 14.19 -7.08
C CYS A 96 6.64 14.83 -6.07
N ALA A 97 6.08 14.05 -5.15
CA ALA A 97 5.21 14.55 -4.10
C ALA A 97 5.94 15.54 -3.17
N ASP A 98 7.21 15.27 -2.85
CA ASP A 98 8.04 16.19 -2.05
C ASP A 98 8.39 17.48 -2.78
N ARG A 99 8.29 17.49 -4.11
CA ARG A 99 8.41 18.67 -4.96
C ARG A 99 7.06 19.36 -5.22
N GLY A 100 5.99 18.92 -4.57
CA GLY A 100 4.66 19.54 -4.67
C GLY A 100 3.80 19.07 -5.84
N ASP A 101 4.15 17.95 -6.49
CA ASP A 101 3.30 17.37 -7.53
C ASP A 101 1.96 16.89 -6.94
N ALA A 102 0.86 17.52 -7.34
CA ALA A 102 -0.47 17.24 -6.81
C ALA A 102 -0.96 15.82 -7.13
N VAL A 103 -0.62 15.28 -8.30
CA VAL A 103 -0.99 13.91 -8.69
C VAL A 103 -0.28 12.90 -7.81
N ALA A 104 1.02 13.09 -7.58
CA ALA A 104 1.82 12.22 -6.72
C ALA A 104 1.34 12.27 -5.27
N ILE A 105 1.06 13.47 -4.73
CA ILE A 105 0.52 13.64 -3.38
C ILE A 105 -0.81 12.89 -3.23
N ASP A 106 -1.72 13.04 -4.18
CA ASP A 106 -3.02 12.36 -4.14
C ASP A 106 -2.87 10.84 -4.19
N VAL A 107 -2.00 10.31 -5.05
CA VAL A 107 -1.76 8.87 -5.17
C VAL A 107 -1.23 8.28 -3.85
N LEU A 108 -0.27 8.94 -3.20
CA LEU A 108 0.26 8.47 -1.90
C LEU A 108 -0.80 8.55 -0.80
N ARG A 109 -1.66 9.58 -0.81
CA ARG A 109 -2.79 9.68 0.10
C ARG A 109 -3.76 8.51 -0.11
N ARG A 110 -4.18 8.26 -1.35
CA ARG A 110 -5.08 7.15 -1.71
C ARG A 110 -4.48 5.79 -1.34
N ALA A 111 -3.18 5.58 -1.55
CA ALA A 111 -2.51 4.34 -1.17
C ALA A 111 -2.70 4.01 0.32
N GLY A 112 -2.57 5.01 1.21
CA GLY A 112 -2.83 4.82 2.64
C GLY A 112 -4.30 4.50 2.94
N GLU A 113 -5.23 5.13 2.22
CA GLU A 113 -6.66 4.89 2.37
C GLU A 113 -7.08 3.48 1.93
N GLU A 114 -6.50 2.97 0.84
CA GLU A 114 -6.73 1.60 0.37
C GLU A 114 -6.26 0.57 1.38
N LEU A 115 -5.05 0.73 1.93
CA LEU A 115 -4.55 -0.15 3.01
C LEU A 115 -5.46 -0.11 4.24
N ALA A 116 -5.96 1.08 4.60
CA ALA A 116 -6.88 1.24 5.72
C ALA A 116 -8.25 0.59 5.44
N ALA A 117 -8.75 0.66 4.21
CA ALA A 117 -9.99 0.01 3.82
C ALA A 117 -9.90 -1.52 3.98
N GLN A 118 -8.76 -2.12 3.62
CA GLN A 118 -8.51 -3.55 3.84
C GLN A 118 -8.49 -3.91 5.34
N VAL A 119 -7.94 -3.05 6.20
CA VAL A 119 -8.05 -3.21 7.67
C VAL A 119 -9.52 -3.20 8.12
N GLY A 120 -10.32 -2.28 7.60
CA GLY A 120 -11.77 -2.22 7.85
C GLY A 120 -12.49 -3.52 7.48
N VAL A 121 -12.16 -4.13 6.34
CA VAL A 121 -12.70 -5.43 5.91
C VAL A 121 -12.34 -6.53 6.89
N VAL A 122 -11.07 -6.62 7.31
CA VAL A 122 -10.62 -7.64 8.27
C VAL A 122 -11.33 -7.46 9.62
N CYS A 123 -11.45 -6.23 10.12
CA CYS A 123 -12.23 -5.94 11.33
C CYS A 123 -13.70 -6.32 11.18
N GLY A 124 -14.31 -6.07 10.02
CA GLY A 124 -15.67 -6.50 9.71
C GLY A 124 -15.82 -8.02 9.82
N LYS A 125 -14.95 -8.78 9.17
CA LYS A 125 -14.95 -10.25 9.22
C LYS A 125 -14.78 -10.78 10.66
N MET A 126 -13.89 -10.18 11.44
CA MET A 126 -13.72 -10.53 12.87
C MET A 126 -14.99 -10.31 13.68
N ARG A 127 -15.66 -9.16 13.51
CA ARG A 127 -16.93 -8.87 14.20
C ARG A 127 -18.03 -9.85 13.81
N SER A 128 -18.17 -10.16 12.53
CA SER A 128 -19.16 -11.12 12.03
C SER A 128 -18.93 -12.54 12.57
N ALA A 129 -17.69 -12.88 12.91
CA ALA A 129 -17.35 -14.15 13.57
C ALA A 129 -17.55 -14.12 15.10
N GLY A 130 -18.15 -13.06 15.66
CA GLY A 130 -18.45 -12.94 17.10
C GLY A 130 -17.30 -12.43 17.95
N PHE A 131 -16.18 -12.02 17.36
CA PHE A 131 -15.06 -11.44 18.11
C PHE A 131 -15.36 -9.96 18.39
N ALA A 132 -15.66 -9.64 19.66
CA ALA A 132 -15.80 -8.26 20.13
C ALA A 132 -14.54 -7.49 19.75
N ALA A 133 -14.67 -6.35 19.07
CA ALA A 133 -13.55 -5.56 18.59
C ALA A 133 -12.71 -5.09 19.80
N PRO A 134 -11.58 -5.74 20.13
CA PRO A 134 -10.67 -5.16 21.08
C PRO A 134 -10.10 -3.92 20.40
N VAL A 135 -9.62 -2.96 21.18
CA VAL A 135 -8.62 -1.97 20.72
C VAL A 135 -7.64 -2.70 19.79
N CYS A 136 -7.76 -2.46 18.48
CA CYS A 136 -7.09 -3.31 17.51
C CYS A 136 -5.62 -2.88 17.46
N GLY A 137 -4.73 -3.75 17.93
CA GLY A 137 -3.30 -3.62 17.65
C GLY A 137 -3.08 -3.82 16.15
N VAL A 138 -2.64 -2.76 15.48
CA VAL A 138 -2.29 -2.73 14.05
C VAL A 138 -0.77 -2.69 13.93
N ALA A 139 -0.21 -3.81 13.48
CA ALA A 139 1.19 -3.94 13.12
C ALA A 139 1.36 -3.74 11.61
N TYR A 140 2.56 -3.34 11.18
CA TYR A 140 2.88 -3.23 9.76
C TYR A 140 4.29 -3.71 9.43
N THR A 141 4.48 -4.18 8.19
CA THR A 141 5.78 -4.48 7.59
C THR A 141 5.79 -4.14 6.09
N GLY A 142 6.98 -3.95 5.53
CA GLY A 142 7.19 -3.62 4.14
C GLY A 142 7.56 -2.16 3.90
N SER A 143 8.29 -1.93 2.81
CA SER A 143 8.92 -0.64 2.50
C SER A 143 7.93 0.52 2.35
N VAL A 144 6.69 0.28 1.94
CA VAL A 144 5.70 1.34 1.73
C VAL A 144 5.34 2.00 3.06
N LEU A 145 4.86 1.22 4.04
CA LEU A 145 4.51 1.76 5.36
C LEU A 145 5.75 2.05 6.22
N GLY A 146 6.85 1.32 5.99
CA GLY A 146 8.12 1.53 6.70
C GLY A 146 8.81 2.84 6.31
N LYS A 147 8.83 3.18 5.01
CA LYS A 147 9.67 4.27 4.48
C LYS A 147 8.89 5.45 3.89
N ILE A 148 7.64 5.26 3.45
CA ILE A 148 6.86 6.34 2.82
C ILE A 148 5.95 7.00 3.85
N TYR A 149 6.46 8.06 4.50
CA TYR A 149 5.75 8.75 5.58
C TYR A 149 4.33 9.20 5.21
N ARG A 150 4.14 9.79 4.02
CA ARG A 150 2.82 10.26 3.55
C ARG A 150 1.78 9.14 3.46
N VAL A 151 2.19 7.95 3.02
CA VAL A 151 1.31 6.78 2.95
C VAL A 151 0.97 6.32 4.37
N ARG A 152 1.96 6.22 5.25
CA ARG A 152 1.74 5.83 6.66
C ARG A 152 0.86 6.83 7.42
N GLU A 153 1.04 8.12 7.21
CA GLU A 153 0.21 9.17 7.79
C GLU A 153 -1.25 9.05 7.32
N SER A 154 -1.47 8.95 6.00
CA SER A 154 -2.81 8.77 5.43
C SER A 154 -3.47 7.48 5.94
N PHE A 155 -2.72 6.38 5.98
CA PHE A 155 -3.16 5.10 6.52
C PHE A 155 -3.60 5.21 7.98
N ASN A 156 -2.76 5.76 8.86
CA ASN A 156 -3.08 5.91 10.28
C ASN A 156 -4.32 6.77 10.48
N ALA A 157 -4.42 7.89 9.77
CA ALA A 157 -5.58 8.77 9.82
C ALA A 157 -6.86 8.05 9.34
N ALA A 158 -6.79 7.30 8.24
CA ALA A 158 -7.92 6.56 7.69
C ALA A 158 -8.37 5.41 8.61
N VAL A 159 -7.45 4.67 9.22
CA VAL A 159 -7.77 3.63 10.20
C VAL A 159 -8.45 4.23 11.43
N LEU A 160 -7.95 5.34 11.97
CA LEU A 160 -8.56 6.00 13.15
C LEU A 160 -9.97 6.53 12.89
N ARG A 161 -10.28 6.92 11.65
CA ARG A 161 -11.66 7.29 11.24
C ARG A 161 -12.61 6.08 11.29
N GLN A 162 -12.12 4.90 10.95
CA GLN A 162 -12.92 3.67 10.87
C GLN A 162 -13.00 2.90 12.20
N ILE A 163 -11.92 2.93 12.98
CA ILE A 163 -11.72 2.14 14.20
C ILE A 163 -11.24 3.08 15.31
N ARG A 164 -12.18 3.62 16.09
CA ARG A 164 -11.85 4.50 17.21
C ARG A 164 -10.98 3.77 18.22
N GLY A 165 -9.85 4.38 18.57
CA GLY A 165 -8.91 3.83 19.55
C GLY A 165 -8.00 2.72 19.00
N ALA A 166 -7.87 2.55 17.67
CA ALA A 166 -6.84 1.67 17.10
C ALA A 166 -5.44 2.05 17.63
N ARG A 167 -4.62 1.04 17.93
CA ARG A 167 -3.24 1.24 18.41
C ARG A 167 -2.27 0.72 17.37
N PHE A 168 -1.42 1.61 16.87
CA PHE A 168 -0.39 1.25 15.91
C PHE A 168 0.88 0.86 16.66
N VAL A 169 1.59 -0.14 16.16
CA VAL A 169 2.99 -0.34 16.55
C VAL A 169 3.82 0.85 16.10
N GLU A 170 4.78 1.27 16.91
CA GLU A 170 5.62 2.45 16.58
C GLU A 170 6.58 2.15 15.43
N GLN A 171 7.08 0.91 15.36
CA GLN A 171 8.10 0.48 14.40
C GLN A 171 7.62 -0.71 13.58
N GLU A 172 8.25 -0.86 12.41
CA GLU A 172 8.05 -2.01 11.56
C GLU A 172 8.31 -3.31 12.33
N VAL A 173 7.44 -4.31 12.17
CA VAL A 173 7.62 -5.61 12.83
C VAL A 173 8.51 -6.53 11.99
N ASP A 174 9.35 -7.31 12.67
CA ASP A 174 10.21 -8.30 12.03
C ASP A 174 9.48 -9.65 11.89
N ALA A 175 9.27 -10.08 10.64
CA ALA A 175 8.62 -11.34 10.32
C ALA A 175 9.43 -12.56 10.81
N VAL A 176 10.76 -12.47 10.87
CA VAL A 176 11.65 -13.55 11.33
C VAL A 176 11.40 -13.83 12.81
N VAL A 177 11.28 -12.79 13.62
CA VAL A 177 10.96 -12.92 15.05
C VAL A 177 9.61 -13.62 15.24
N GLY A 178 8.60 -13.24 14.45
CA GLY A 178 7.29 -13.88 14.47
C GLY A 178 7.33 -15.36 14.07
N ALA A 179 8.12 -15.71 13.05
CA ALA A 179 8.31 -17.09 12.61
C ALA A 179 9.01 -17.96 13.65
N LEU A 180 10.10 -17.46 14.26
CA LEU A 180 10.81 -18.15 15.35
C LEU A 180 9.89 -18.35 16.56
N TRP A 181 9.14 -17.32 16.96
CA TRP A 181 8.17 -17.43 18.04
C TRP A 181 7.11 -18.50 17.75
N ARG A 182 6.58 -18.54 16.51
CA ARG A 182 5.62 -19.56 16.07
C ARG A 182 6.21 -20.97 16.10
N ALA A 183 7.44 -21.16 15.63
CA ALA A 183 8.11 -22.46 15.66
C ALA A 183 8.36 -22.95 17.09
N ALA A 184 8.70 -22.05 18.02
CA ALA A 184 8.88 -22.39 19.43
C ALA A 184 7.57 -22.75 20.16
N HIS A 185 6.43 -22.25 19.68
CA HIS A 185 5.12 -22.39 20.34
C HIS A 185 4.11 -23.24 19.55
N SER A 186 4.49 -23.80 18.40
CA SER A 186 3.69 -24.82 17.72
C SER A 186 3.73 -26.09 18.55
N ARG A 187 2.68 -26.34 19.35
CA ARG A 187 2.50 -27.63 20.02
C ARG A 187 2.40 -28.74 18.96
N LYS A 188 3.06 -29.87 19.22
CA LYS A 188 2.83 -31.13 18.50
C LYS A 188 1.43 -31.66 18.78
#